data_AF-A0A2G5IWJ4-F1
#
_entry.id   AF-A0A2G5IWJ4-F1
#
_cell.length_a   1.000
_cell.length_b   1.000
_cell.length_c   1.000
_cell.angle_alpha   90.00
_cell.angle_beta   90.00
_cell.angle_gamma   90.00
#
_symmetry.space_group_name_H-M   'P 1'
#
loop_
_entity.id
_entity.type
_entity.pdbx_description
1 polymer ?
#
loop_
_entity_poly.entity_id
_entity_poly.type
_entity_poly.pdbx_seq_one_letter_code
_entity_poly.pdbx_strand_id
1 'polypeptide(L)'
;MLTIHAADEVRLSWDDPHPVQDGAVAVDGDRVAGVGPLDALLERFPGARVRRWPGVLGPALIHAGPLADAPTPRERVHAVLKSGAVAVLEEHAGTPELRAAAARNGVVVLPRTRPTAIVDAARADLAVFDETGACIATVCAGRLVHRRR
;
A
#
# COMPACT_ATOMS: atom_id res chain seq x y z
N MET A 1 17.09 1.37 3.50
CA MET A 1 16.99 2.84 3.50
C MET A 1 15.59 3.18 3.95
N LEU A 2 15.48 3.87 5.09
CA LEU A 2 14.21 4.26 5.66
C LEU A 2 13.55 5.35 4.80
N THR A 3 12.26 5.18 4.51
CA THR A 3 11.45 6.13 3.72
C THR A 3 10.24 6.55 4.53
N ILE A 4 9.98 7.85 4.62
CA ILE A 4 8.76 8.41 5.21
C ILE A 4 7.80 8.75 4.06
N HIS A 5 6.63 8.13 4.08
CA HIS A 5 5.51 8.46 3.19
C HIS A 5 4.55 9.39 3.95
N ALA A 6 4.51 10.65 3.53
CA ALA A 6 3.66 11.68 4.12
C ALA A 6 2.51 12.04 3.19
N ALA A 7 1.37 12.38 3.76
CA ALA A 7 0.16 12.75 3.05
C ALA A 7 -0.62 13.82 3.85
N ASP A 8 -1.63 14.43 3.23
CA ASP A 8 -2.49 15.40 3.90
C ASP A 8 -3.23 14.72 5.08
N GLU A 9 -3.58 13.44 4.90
CA GLU A 9 -4.23 12.62 5.90
C GLU A 9 -3.64 11.19 5.92
N VAL A 10 -3.41 10.64 7.12
CA VAL A 10 -3.08 9.21 7.31
C VAL A 10 -4.17 8.50 8.11
N ARG A 11 -4.66 7.39 7.56
CA ARG A 11 -5.60 6.47 8.21
C ARG A 11 -4.94 5.16 8.58
N LEU A 12 -5.05 4.74 9.83
CA LEU A 12 -4.56 3.42 10.26
C LEU A 12 -5.46 2.29 9.75
N SER A 13 -6.75 2.56 9.63
CA SER A 13 -7.75 1.72 8.97
C SER A 13 -8.74 2.63 8.24
N TRP A 14 -9.39 2.14 7.18
CA TRP A 14 -10.27 2.98 6.37
C TRP A 14 -11.54 3.44 7.10
N ASP A 15 -11.96 2.65 8.08
CA ASP A 15 -13.08 2.90 8.99
C ASP A 15 -12.70 3.71 10.25
N ASP A 16 -11.43 4.08 10.41
CA ASP A 16 -10.98 4.92 11.53
C ASP A 16 -11.59 6.34 11.46
N PRO A 17 -12.35 6.78 12.46
CA PRO A 17 -12.90 8.12 12.49
C PRO A 17 -11.88 9.20 12.87
N HIS A 18 -10.67 8.84 13.32
CA HIS A 18 -9.66 9.79 13.80
C HIS A 18 -8.37 9.72 12.97
N PRO A 19 -8.41 10.20 11.71
CA PRO A 19 -7.20 10.24 10.91
C PRO A 19 -6.14 11.19 11.48
N VAL A 20 -4.87 10.89 11.23
CA VAL A 20 -3.74 11.76 11.53
C VAL A 20 -3.61 12.80 10.41
N GLN A 21 -3.94 14.05 10.70
CA GLN A 21 -3.74 15.18 9.80
C GLN A 21 -2.24 15.49 9.65
N ASP A 22 -1.81 15.86 8.43
CA ASP A 22 -0.39 16.03 8.07
C ASP A 22 0.47 14.82 8.48
N GLY A 23 -0.16 13.65 8.38
CA GLY A 23 0.38 12.39 8.88
C GLY A 23 1.44 11.80 7.96
N ALA A 24 2.18 10.85 8.52
CA ALA A 24 3.13 10.06 7.77
C ALA A 24 3.30 8.65 8.32
N VAL A 25 3.84 7.78 7.46
CA VAL A 25 4.24 6.41 7.79
C VAL A 25 5.71 6.24 7.45
N ALA A 26 6.51 5.89 8.46
CA ALA A 26 7.90 5.50 8.28
C ALA A 26 7.97 4.02 7.91
N VAL A 27 8.75 3.72 6.86
CA VAL A 27 8.95 2.37 6.33
C VAL A 27 10.43 2.06 6.34
N ASP A 28 10.82 0.97 6.99
CA ASP A 28 12.18 0.42 6.96
C ASP A 28 12.17 -1.00 6.39
N GLY A 29 12.90 -1.22 5.31
CA GLY A 29 12.86 -2.47 4.55
C GLY A 29 11.45 -2.77 4.06
N ASP A 30 10.85 -3.85 4.55
CA ASP A 30 9.48 -4.26 4.27
C ASP A 30 8.51 -4.00 5.42
N ARG A 31 8.92 -3.28 6.47
CA ARG A 31 8.16 -3.06 7.70
C ARG A 31 7.79 -1.61 7.96
N VAL A 32 6.67 -1.42 8.64
CA VAL A 32 6.29 -0.14 9.25
C VAL A 32 7.19 0.09 10.47
N ALA A 33 7.92 1.20 10.46
CA ALA A 33 8.80 1.62 11.56
C ALA A 33 8.13 2.61 12.52
N GLY A 34 7.05 3.26 12.07
CA GLY A 34 6.24 4.16 12.89
C GLY A 34 5.16 4.86 12.07
N VAL A 35 4.10 5.30 12.75
CA VAL A 35 3.04 6.13 12.19
C VAL A 35 2.78 7.32 13.10
N GLY A 36 2.50 8.48 12.53
CA GLY A 36 2.16 9.68 13.30
C GLY A 36 2.33 10.96 12.49
N PRO A 37 2.30 12.13 13.15
CA PRO A 37 2.61 13.41 12.51
C PRO A 37 3.98 13.40 11.81
N LEU A 38 4.09 14.09 10.67
CA LEU A 38 5.32 14.10 9.88
C LEU A 38 6.53 14.63 10.67
N ASP A 39 6.37 15.71 11.43
CA ASP A 39 7.42 16.31 12.25
C ASP A 39 8.00 15.32 13.28
N ALA A 40 7.15 14.61 14.01
CA ALA A 40 7.55 13.59 14.98
C ALA A 40 8.35 12.46 14.31
N LEU A 41 7.96 12.04 13.10
CA LEU A 41 8.72 11.01 12.35
C LEU A 41 10.04 11.54 11.80
N LEU A 42 10.13 12.81 11.42
CA LEU A 42 11.37 13.44 10.97
C LEU A 42 12.38 13.57 12.13
N GLU A 43 11.91 13.89 13.33
CA GLU A 43 12.73 13.92 14.54
C GLU A 43 13.23 12.52 14.92
N ARG A 44 12.33 11.52 14.88
CA ARG A 44 12.68 10.13 15.22
C ARG A 44 13.61 9.47 14.21
N PHE A 45 13.47 9.81 12.92
CA PHE A 45 14.22 9.20 11.82
C PHE A 45 14.96 10.27 11.00
N PRO A 46 15.99 10.92 11.58
CA PRO A 46 16.72 11.97 10.88
C PRO A 46 17.41 11.40 9.63
N GLY A 47 17.30 12.12 8.51
CA GLY A 47 17.89 11.72 7.22
C GLY A 47 17.07 10.68 6.43
N ALA A 48 15.89 10.28 6.94
CA ALA A 48 14.97 9.45 6.18
C ALA A 48 14.59 10.10 4.84
N ARG A 49 14.46 9.29 3.79
CA ARG A 49 13.96 9.80 2.52
C ARG A 49 12.49 10.15 2.66
N VAL A 50 12.12 11.40 2.42
CA VAL A 50 10.71 11.83 2.48
C VAL A 50 10.07 11.76 1.10
N ARG A 51 8.85 11.23 1.05
CA ARG A 51 7.95 11.26 -0.10
C ARG A 51 6.63 11.86 0.34
N ARG A 52 6.23 12.96 -0.29
CA ARG A 52 4.96 13.64 -0.04
C ARG A 52 3.98 13.30 -1.14
N TRP A 53 2.73 13.07 -0.75
CA TRP A 53 1.64 12.71 -1.64
C TRP A 53 0.43 13.61 -1.36
N PRO A 54 -0.23 14.16 -2.39
CA PRO A 54 -1.52 14.83 -2.19
C PRO A 54 -2.61 13.79 -1.93
N GLY A 55 -3.41 13.95 -0.88
CA GLY A 55 -4.55 13.10 -0.56
C GLY A 55 -4.38 12.26 0.71
N VAL A 56 -5.05 11.10 0.73
CA VAL A 56 -5.20 10.25 1.92
C VAL A 56 -4.36 9.00 1.77
N LEU A 57 -3.42 8.79 2.70
CA LEU A 57 -2.65 7.57 2.83
C LEU A 57 -3.32 6.62 3.83
N GLY A 58 -3.46 5.35 3.46
CA GLY A 58 -3.95 4.33 4.36
C GLY A 58 -3.42 2.94 4.04
N PRO A 59 -3.94 1.89 4.68
CA PRO A 59 -3.53 0.53 4.40
C PRO A 59 -3.90 0.15 2.95
N ALA A 60 -3.01 -0.56 2.26
CA ALA A 60 -3.30 -1.03 0.92
C ALA A 60 -4.53 -1.97 0.90
N LEU A 61 -5.20 -2.00 -0.25
CA LEU A 61 -6.45 -2.72 -0.43
C LEU A 61 -6.24 -4.20 -0.73
N ILE A 62 -7.33 -4.96 -0.57
CA ILE A 62 -7.48 -6.32 -1.10
C ILE A 62 -8.36 -6.22 -2.35
N HIS A 63 -7.88 -6.69 -3.49
CA HIS A 63 -8.68 -6.80 -4.70
C HIS A 63 -9.55 -8.05 -4.62
N ALA A 64 -10.84 -7.83 -4.36
CA ALA A 64 -11.82 -8.88 -4.09
C ALA A 64 -12.61 -9.34 -5.32
N GLY A 65 -12.40 -8.72 -6.50
CA GLY A 65 -13.09 -9.07 -7.73
C GLY A 65 -12.20 -9.77 -8.76
N PRO A 66 -12.76 -10.12 -9.93
CA PRO A 66 -11.98 -10.65 -11.04
C PRO A 66 -10.82 -9.72 -11.40
N LEU A 67 -9.68 -10.31 -11.80
CA LEU A 67 -8.56 -9.52 -12.29
C LEU A 67 -8.87 -8.98 -13.69
N ALA A 68 -8.37 -7.78 -13.98
CA ALA A 68 -8.48 -7.18 -15.30
C ALA A 68 -8.02 -8.16 -16.39
N ASP A 69 -8.72 -8.16 -17.52
CA ASP A 69 -8.28 -8.94 -18.66
C ASP A 69 -7.06 -8.26 -19.28
N ALA A 70 -5.90 -8.90 -19.14
CA ALA A 70 -4.64 -8.43 -19.68
C ALA A 70 -3.86 -9.61 -20.28
N PRO A 71 -3.00 -9.33 -21.29
CA PRO A 71 -2.31 -10.37 -22.06
C PRO A 71 -1.45 -11.31 -21.20
N THR A 72 -0.83 -10.79 -20.14
CA THR A 72 0.05 -11.59 -19.27
C THR A 72 -0.36 -11.59 -17.80
N PRO A 73 -0.05 -12.65 -17.02
CA PRO A 73 -0.28 -12.67 -15.58
C PRO A 73 0.40 -11.50 -14.85
N ARG A 74 1.57 -11.06 -15.33
CA ARG A 74 2.27 -9.90 -14.79
C ARG A 74 1.47 -8.62 -14.97
N GLU A 75 0.88 -8.39 -16.14
CA GLU A 75 0.08 -7.20 -16.40
C GLU A 75 -1.21 -7.19 -15.58
N ARG A 76 -1.83 -8.36 -15.37
CA ARG A 76 -2.98 -8.51 -14.45
C ARG A 76 -2.62 -8.09 -13.03
N VAL A 77 -1.47 -8.55 -12.52
CA VAL A 77 -0.95 -8.17 -11.20
C VAL A 77 -0.61 -6.67 -11.16
N HIS A 78 -0.03 -6.11 -12.21
CA HIS A 78 0.23 -4.67 -12.27
C HIS A 78 -1.07 -3.84 -12.24
N ALA A 79 -2.17 -4.33 -12.82
CA ALA A 79 -3.46 -3.65 -12.73
C ALA A 79 -3.97 -3.57 -11.28
N VAL A 80 -3.81 -4.65 -10.50
CA VAL A 80 -4.10 -4.68 -9.06
C VAL A 80 -3.26 -3.64 -8.30
N LEU A 81 -1.96 -3.60 -8.57
CA LEU A 81 -1.07 -2.63 -7.91
C LEU A 81 -1.44 -1.18 -8.25
N LYS A 82 -1.94 -0.91 -9.46
CA LYS A 82 -2.39 0.42 -9.88
C LYS A 82 -3.69 0.87 -9.19
N SER A 83 -4.47 -0.06 -8.62
CA SER A 83 -5.69 0.28 -7.89
C SER A 83 -5.47 0.48 -6.38
N GLY A 84 -4.22 0.48 -5.91
CA GLY A 84 -3.90 0.58 -4.49
C GLY A 84 -4.00 -0.75 -3.74
N ALA A 85 -4.22 -1.87 -4.45
CA ALA A 85 -4.31 -3.19 -3.85
C ALA A 85 -2.96 -3.92 -3.87
N VAL A 86 -2.68 -4.68 -2.83
CA VAL A 86 -1.47 -5.53 -2.70
C VAL A 86 -1.79 -6.97 -2.32
N ALA A 87 -3.07 -7.31 -2.31
CA ALA A 87 -3.54 -8.67 -2.15
C ALA A 87 -4.69 -8.96 -3.12
N VAL A 88 -4.86 -10.22 -3.48
CA VAL A 88 -5.93 -10.74 -4.34
C VAL A 88 -6.54 -11.97 -3.68
N LEU A 89 -7.78 -12.31 -4.02
CA LEU A 89 -8.40 -13.55 -3.55
C LEU A 89 -7.97 -14.76 -4.39
N GLU A 90 -7.81 -15.91 -3.75
CA GLU A 90 -7.42 -17.18 -4.38
C GLU A 90 -8.36 -17.56 -5.53
N GLU A 91 -9.66 -17.32 -5.37
CA GLU A 91 -10.69 -17.58 -6.39
C GLU A 91 -10.45 -16.82 -7.70
N HIS A 92 -9.74 -15.69 -7.65
CA HIS A 92 -9.39 -14.87 -8.82
C HIS A 92 -7.93 -15.00 -9.25
N ALA A 93 -7.12 -15.76 -8.49
CA ALA A 93 -5.70 -15.99 -8.74
C ALA A 93 -5.34 -17.48 -8.80
N GLY A 94 -6.25 -18.29 -9.33
CA GLY A 94 -6.20 -19.75 -9.28
C GLY A 94 -5.12 -20.42 -10.13
N THR A 95 -4.50 -19.73 -11.11
CA THR A 95 -3.50 -20.34 -12.00
C THR A 95 -2.08 -20.27 -11.42
N PRO A 96 -1.22 -21.29 -11.64
CA PRO A 96 0.17 -21.29 -11.17
C PRO A 96 0.98 -20.07 -11.65
N GLU A 97 0.76 -19.64 -12.90
CA GLU A 97 1.48 -18.51 -13.51
C GLU A 97 1.11 -17.20 -12.83
N LEU A 98 -0.16 -17.04 -12.46
CA LEU A 98 -0.66 -15.86 -11.78
C LEU A 98 -0.21 -15.81 -10.32
N ARG A 99 -0.20 -16.96 -9.62
CA ARG A 99 0.41 -17.06 -8.27
C ARG A 99 1.91 -16.73 -8.31
N ALA A 100 2.63 -17.22 -9.30
CA ALA A 100 4.05 -16.90 -9.49
C ALA A 100 4.27 -15.42 -9.78
N ALA A 101 3.42 -14.81 -10.61
CA ALA A 101 3.46 -13.37 -10.87
C ALA A 101 3.16 -12.54 -9.61
N ALA A 102 2.17 -12.94 -8.81
CA ALA A 102 1.82 -12.29 -7.56
C ALA A 102 3.00 -12.35 -6.57
N ALA A 103 3.56 -13.55 -6.32
CA ALA A 103 4.70 -13.76 -5.45
C ALA A 103 5.92 -12.91 -5.86
N ARG A 104 6.28 -12.87 -7.16
CA ARG A 104 7.39 -12.04 -7.66
C ARG A 104 7.20 -10.54 -7.43
N ASN A 105 5.95 -10.09 -7.36
CA ASN A 105 5.61 -8.69 -7.11
C ASN A 105 5.27 -8.40 -5.65
N GLY A 106 5.30 -9.41 -4.77
CA GLY A 106 4.87 -9.31 -3.38
C GLY A 106 3.36 -9.20 -3.20
N VAL A 107 2.55 -9.42 -4.24
CA VAL A 107 1.09 -9.45 -4.06
C VAL A 107 0.71 -10.73 -3.32
N VAL A 108 -0.02 -10.59 -2.22
CA VAL A 108 -0.44 -11.73 -1.38
C VAL A 108 -1.70 -12.34 -1.95
N VAL A 109 -1.74 -13.66 -2.06
CA VAL A 109 -2.96 -14.37 -2.42
C VAL A 109 -3.62 -14.83 -1.12
N LEU A 110 -4.87 -14.43 -0.90
CA LEU A 110 -5.63 -14.67 0.33
C LEU A 110 -6.83 -15.59 0.06
N PRO A 111 -7.18 -16.48 1.00
CA PRO A 111 -8.35 -17.34 0.85
C PRO A 111 -9.67 -16.57 0.98
N ARG A 112 -9.66 -15.40 1.66
CA ARG A 112 -10.82 -14.53 1.86
C ARG A 112 -10.39 -13.10 2.19
N THR A 113 -11.32 -12.16 2.10
CA THR A 113 -11.10 -10.79 2.56
C THR A 113 -10.90 -10.74 4.08
N ARG A 114 -10.22 -9.69 4.53
CA ARG A 114 -9.99 -9.40 5.94
C ARG A 114 -9.80 -7.88 6.12
N PRO A 115 -10.04 -7.32 7.31
CA PRO A 115 -9.69 -5.94 7.60
C PRO A 115 -8.21 -5.69 7.29
N THR A 116 -7.92 -4.51 6.74
CA THR A 116 -6.55 -4.04 6.50
C THR A 116 -6.24 -2.89 7.44
N ALA A 117 -5.03 -2.90 8.00
CA ALA A 117 -4.60 -1.88 8.94
C ALA A 117 -3.09 -1.64 8.82
N ILE A 118 -2.67 -0.41 9.08
CA ILE A 118 -1.27 -0.05 9.28
C ILE A 118 -0.94 -0.29 10.75
N VAL A 119 -0.01 -1.21 10.99
CA VAL A 119 0.41 -1.60 12.34
C VAL A 119 1.93 -1.55 12.41
N ASP A 120 2.46 -1.03 13.51
CA ASP A 120 3.91 -1.02 13.75
C ASP A 120 4.52 -2.42 13.64
N ALA A 121 5.71 -2.50 13.03
CA ALA A 121 6.44 -3.72 12.70
C ALA A 121 5.71 -4.72 11.77
N ALA A 122 4.46 -4.42 11.36
CA ALA A 122 3.79 -5.18 10.32
C ALA A 122 4.38 -4.88 8.95
N ARG A 123 3.99 -5.67 7.96
CA ARG A 123 4.38 -5.48 6.57
C ARG A 123 3.91 -4.11 6.07
N ALA A 124 4.81 -3.36 5.44
CA ALA A 124 4.53 -2.04 4.88
C ALA A 124 3.75 -2.16 3.56
N ASP A 125 2.44 -2.25 3.69
CA ASP A 125 1.48 -2.34 2.61
C ASP A 125 0.58 -1.09 2.67
N LEU A 126 0.89 -0.09 1.85
CA LEU A 126 0.26 1.24 1.89
C LEU A 126 -0.33 1.62 0.53
N ALA A 127 -1.39 2.40 0.54
CA ALA A 127 -1.95 3.03 -0.65
C ALA A 127 -2.26 4.50 -0.37
N VAL A 128 -2.17 5.32 -1.42
CA VAL A 128 -2.55 6.73 -1.37
C VAL A 128 -3.60 7.00 -2.43
N PHE A 129 -4.67 7.68 -2.04
CA PHE A 129 -5.78 8.06 -2.89
C PHE A 129 -5.92 9.58 -2.93
N ASP A 130 -6.16 10.13 -4.12
CA ASP A 130 -6.49 11.54 -4.28
C ASP A 130 -7.94 11.84 -3.88
N GLU A 131 -8.34 13.11 -3.97
CA GLU A 131 -9.70 13.58 -3.66
C GLU A 131 -10.81 12.92 -4.49
N THR A 132 -10.48 12.34 -5.65
CA THR A 132 -11.44 11.61 -6.49
C THR A 132 -11.56 10.14 -6.11
N GLY A 133 -10.75 9.68 -5.14
CA GLY A 133 -10.62 8.28 -4.77
C GLY A 133 -9.75 7.48 -5.72
N ALA A 134 -9.02 8.12 -6.64
CA ALA A 134 -8.11 7.41 -7.53
C ALA A 134 -6.78 7.14 -6.82
N CYS A 135 -6.28 5.91 -6.96
CA CYS A 135 -4.98 5.55 -6.42
C CYS A 135 -3.87 6.32 -7.15
N ILE A 136 -3.01 7.00 -6.37
CA ILE A 136 -1.85 7.73 -6.89
C ILE A 136 -0.52 7.11 -6.48
N ALA A 137 -0.50 6.27 -5.44
CA ALA A 137 0.70 5.56 -5.03
C ALA A 137 0.36 4.24 -4.32
N THR A 138 1.18 3.21 -4.56
CA THR A 138 1.07 1.91 -3.90
C THR A 138 2.44 1.46 -3.40
N VAL A 139 2.52 1.13 -2.12
CA VAL A 139 3.69 0.54 -1.46
C VAL A 139 3.35 -0.91 -1.13
N CYS A 140 4.15 -1.85 -1.63
CA CYS A 140 3.95 -3.29 -1.43
C CYS A 140 5.22 -3.91 -0.85
N ALA A 141 5.14 -4.45 0.38
CA ALA A 141 6.33 -4.84 1.15
C ALA A 141 7.40 -3.74 1.17
N GLY A 142 7.00 -2.50 1.47
CA GLY A 142 7.89 -1.35 1.56
C GLY A 142 8.45 -0.81 0.23
N ARG A 143 8.14 -1.47 -0.90
CA ARG A 143 8.54 -0.99 -2.23
C ARG A 143 7.44 -0.13 -2.84
N LEU A 144 7.78 1.08 -3.27
CA LEU A 144 6.91 1.92 -4.10
C LEU A 144 6.78 1.29 -5.51
N VAL A 145 5.70 0.54 -5.74
CA VAL A 145 5.45 -0.24 -6.97
C VAL A 145 4.56 0.48 -7.98
N HIS A 146 3.77 1.44 -7.51
CA HIS A 146 2.97 2.32 -8.37
C HIS A 146 3.11 3.76 -7.89
N ARG A 147 3.19 4.68 -8.86
CA ARG A 147 3.07 6.11 -8.67
C ARG A 147 2.45 6.73 -9.93
N ARG A 148 1.36 7.47 -9.78
CA ARG A 148 0.83 8.36 -10.80
C ARG A 148 1.69 9.62 -10.87
N ARG A 149 2.00 10.06 -12.09
CA ARG A 149 2.77 11.29 -12.32
C ARG A 149 1.84 12.50 -12.22
#